data_AF-A0A968PVL6-F1
#
_entry.id   AF-A0A968PVL6-F1
#
_cell.length_a   1.000
_cell.length_b   1.000
_cell.length_c   1.000
_cell.angle_alpha   90.00
_cell.angle_beta   90.00
_cell.angle_gamma   90.00
#
_symmetry.space_group_name_H-M   'P 1'
#
loop_
_entity.id
_entity.type
_entity.pdbx_description
1 polymer ?
#
loop_
_entity_poly.entity_id
_entity_poly.type
_entity_poly.pdbx_seq_one_letter_code
_entity_poly.pdbx_strand_id
1 'polypeptide(L)'
;MVGASYPEFATSVIGEALLTTAEQLTAFAASADFSQKIGLAFGDSLLNSQLTDLQNGWLVGDYQNLPDIKILSGGLLNSALGVFAQETNTIYLSQEYIDRNDTNPEAISSILLEEIGHFVDAKINLLDTPGDEGAIFAALVQRGNLDDSTLQSFKAKMTAERSRLKE
;
A
#
# COMPACT_ATOMS: atom_id res chain seq x y z
N MET A 1 42.49 24.07 0.91
CA MET A 1 41.38 23.26 1.44
C MET A 1 40.30 23.25 0.37
N VAL A 2 40.28 22.19 -0.46
CA VAL A 2 39.25 22.01 -1.48
C VAL A 2 38.16 21.21 -0.79
N GLY A 3 37.00 21.83 -0.59
CA GLY A 3 35.82 21.14 -0.05
C GLY A 3 35.46 19.99 -0.97
N ALA A 4 35.43 18.79 -0.42
CA ALA A 4 34.86 17.65 -1.11
C ALA A 4 33.37 17.95 -1.32
N SER A 5 33.00 18.32 -2.54
CA SER A 5 31.62 18.24 -2.99
C SER A 5 31.30 16.75 -3.07
N TYR A 6 30.74 16.21 -2.00
CA TYR A 6 30.12 14.90 -2.05
C TYR A 6 28.95 15.00 -3.05
N PRO A 7 28.86 14.11 -4.05
CA PRO A 7 27.65 14.02 -4.84
C PRO A 7 26.52 13.72 -3.86
N GLU A 8 25.53 14.60 -3.85
CA GLU A 8 24.26 14.43 -3.18
C GLU A 8 23.76 13.02 -3.56
N PHE A 9 23.79 12.08 -2.62
CA PHE A 9 23.09 10.81 -2.82
C PHE A 9 21.61 11.17 -2.83
N ALA A 10 21.10 11.56 -4.00
CA ALA A 10 19.68 11.67 -4.22
C ALA A 10 19.11 10.28 -3.97
N THR A 11 18.51 10.09 -2.80
CA THR A 11 17.61 8.97 -2.56
C THR A 11 16.65 8.94 -3.74
N SER A 12 16.51 7.81 -4.41
CA SER A 12 15.52 7.76 -5.49
C SER A 12 14.15 8.07 -4.91
N VAL A 13 13.27 8.73 -5.67
CA VAL A 13 11.91 9.04 -5.21
C VAL A 13 11.16 7.78 -4.73
N ILE A 14 11.51 6.62 -5.30
CA ILE A 14 10.99 5.31 -4.89
C ILE A 14 11.54 4.92 -3.51
N GLY A 15 12.83 5.13 -3.25
CA GLY A 15 13.43 4.89 -1.94
C GLY A 15 12.81 5.78 -0.87
N GLU A 16 12.55 7.05 -1.18
CA GLU A 16 11.84 7.98 -0.29
C GLU A 16 10.40 7.53 -0.04
N ALA A 17 9.66 7.19 -1.11
CA ALA A 17 8.29 6.68 -0.99
C ALA A 17 8.19 5.39 -0.16
N LEU A 18 9.18 4.49 -0.28
CA LEU A 18 9.25 3.27 0.53
C LEU A 18 9.48 3.57 2.00
N LEU A 19 10.40 4.50 2.29
CA LEU A 19 10.63 4.96 3.66
C LEU A 19 9.37 5.60 4.24
N THR A 20 8.72 6.51 3.50
CA THR A 20 7.45 7.14 3.92
C THR A 20 6.37 6.10 4.18
N THR A 21 6.23 5.11 3.30
CA THR A 21 5.25 4.02 3.45
C THR A 21 5.53 3.20 4.72
N ALA A 22 6.79 2.84 4.96
CA ALA A 22 7.19 2.12 6.17
C ALA A 22 6.88 2.93 7.44
N GLU A 23 7.26 4.20 7.48
CA GLU A 23 6.99 5.08 8.63
C GLU A 23 5.48 5.19 8.92
N GLN A 24 4.67 5.34 7.87
CA GLN A 24 3.21 5.37 7.98
C GLN A 24 2.62 4.05 8.49
N LEU A 25 3.13 2.91 8.02
CA LEU A 25 2.69 1.59 8.50
C LEU A 25 3.08 1.36 9.96
N THR A 26 4.30 1.70 10.39
CA THR A 26 4.70 1.63 11.82
C THR A 26 3.78 2.50 12.67
N ALA A 27 3.54 3.75 12.26
CA ALA A 27 2.68 4.67 13.00
C ALA A 27 1.24 4.16 13.10
N PHE A 28 0.71 3.62 12.00
CA PHE A 28 -0.61 3.00 11.97
C PHE A 28 -0.69 1.77 12.88
N ALA A 29 0.30 0.88 12.83
CA ALA A 29 0.36 -0.32 13.67
C ALA A 29 0.40 0.00 15.17
N ALA A 30 1.03 1.12 15.54
CA ALA A 30 1.12 1.63 16.91
C ALA A 30 -0.12 2.40 17.37
N SER A 31 -1.09 2.67 16.49
CA SER A 31 -2.27 3.46 16.82
C SER A 31 -3.23 2.71 17.75
N ALA A 32 -3.81 3.42 18.72
CA ALA A 32 -4.75 2.83 19.67
C ALA A 32 -6.06 2.35 19.02
N ASP A 33 -6.37 2.86 17.83
CA ASP A 33 -7.55 2.54 17.03
C ASP A 33 -7.24 1.59 15.85
N PHE A 34 -6.05 0.96 15.83
CA PHE A 34 -5.63 0.02 14.79
C PHE A 34 -6.70 -1.03 14.46
N SER A 35 -7.19 -1.78 15.46
CA SER A 35 -8.19 -2.83 15.23
C SER A 35 -9.51 -2.29 14.67
N GLN A 36 -9.92 -1.08 15.08
CA GLN A 36 -11.13 -0.44 14.56
C GLN A 36 -10.96 -0.08 13.08
N LYS A 37 -9.81 0.50 12.71
CA LYS A 37 -9.50 0.88 11.33
C LYS A 37 -9.36 -0.33 10.42
N ILE A 38 -8.74 -1.40 10.92
CA ILE A 38 -8.68 -2.69 10.23
C ILE A 38 -10.10 -3.24 9.96
N GLY A 39 -10.98 -3.22 10.96
CA GLY A 39 -12.37 -3.64 10.77
C GLY A 39 -13.15 -2.77 9.76
N LEU A 40 -12.86 -1.47 9.70
CA LEU A 40 -13.47 -0.57 8.72
C LEU A 40 -13.06 -0.89 7.27
N ALA A 41 -11.79 -1.24 7.06
CA ALA A 41 -11.25 -1.58 5.75
C ALA A 41 -11.65 -2.99 5.32
N PHE A 42 -11.43 -3.99 6.18
CA PHE A 42 -11.43 -5.41 5.82
C PHE A 42 -12.57 -6.23 6.43
N GLY A 43 -13.48 -5.58 7.18
CA GLY A 43 -14.58 -6.24 7.87
C GLY A 43 -14.16 -6.98 9.14
N ASP A 44 -15.08 -7.76 9.71
CA ASP A 44 -14.92 -8.34 11.05
C ASP A 44 -14.47 -9.82 11.05
N SER A 45 -14.56 -10.53 9.91
CA SER A 45 -14.30 -11.98 9.82
C SER A 45 -12.83 -12.31 9.54
N LEU A 46 -11.92 -11.75 10.35
CA LEU A 46 -10.49 -11.77 10.09
C LEU A 46 -9.76 -13.00 10.68
N LEU A 47 -8.69 -13.42 10.01
CA LEU A 47 -7.71 -14.39 10.49
C LEU A 47 -6.77 -13.70 11.50
N ASN A 48 -7.23 -13.59 12.75
CA ASN A 48 -6.58 -12.81 13.82
C ASN A 48 -5.09 -13.09 14.03
N SER A 49 -4.62 -14.33 13.83
CA SER A 49 -3.18 -14.65 13.94
C SER A 49 -2.36 -13.95 12.86
N GLN A 50 -2.83 -13.95 11.60
CA GLN A 50 -2.12 -13.30 10.50
C GLN A 50 -2.12 -11.77 10.65
N LEU A 51 -3.22 -11.20 11.13
CA LEU A 51 -3.29 -9.78 11.46
C LEU A 51 -2.30 -9.40 12.57
N THR A 52 -2.22 -10.23 13.61
CA THR A 52 -1.28 -10.02 14.73
C THR A 52 0.17 -10.11 14.26
N ASP A 53 0.50 -11.06 13.39
CA ASP A 53 1.84 -11.22 12.82
C ASP A 53 2.24 -9.99 11.98
N LEU A 54 1.32 -9.49 11.13
CA LEU A 54 1.53 -8.27 10.35
C LEU A 54 1.75 -7.05 11.26
N GLN A 55 0.88 -6.85 12.25
CA GLN A 55 0.99 -5.71 13.17
C GLN A 55 2.32 -5.74 13.94
N ASN A 56 2.72 -6.90 14.47
CA ASN A 56 3.98 -7.05 15.19
C ASN A 56 5.19 -6.77 14.29
N GLY A 57 5.16 -7.23 13.04
CA GLY A 57 6.20 -6.92 12.05
C GLY A 57 6.36 -5.41 11.85
N TRP A 58 5.26 -4.71 11.56
CA TRP A 58 5.27 -3.26 11.34
C TRP A 58 5.72 -2.45 12.57
N LEU A 59 5.38 -2.91 13.78
CA LEU A 59 5.80 -2.29 15.04
C LEU A 59 7.32 -2.35 15.27
N VAL A 60 7.98 -3.40 14.79
CA VAL A 60 9.44 -3.57 14.92
C VAL A 60 10.20 -3.18 13.65
N GLY A 61 9.50 -2.65 12.64
CA GLY A 61 10.09 -2.26 11.36
C GLY A 61 10.49 -3.45 10.48
N ASP A 62 9.91 -4.63 10.70
CA ASP A 62 10.09 -5.79 9.83
C ASP A 62 9.06 -5.79 8.70
N TYR A 63 9.55 -5.46 7.50
CA TYR A 63 8.78 -5.38 6.26
C TYR A 63 9.08 -6.52 5.28
N GLN A 64 9.84 -7.54 5.67
CA GLN A 64 10.24 -8.62 4.76
C GLN A 64 9.06 -9.45 4.25
N ASN A 65 7.93 -9.38 4.94
CA ASN A 65 6.70 -10.08 4.55
C ASN A 65 5.82 -9.26 3.60
N LEU A 66 6.18 -8.00 3.28
CA LEU A 66 5.47 -7.22 2.27
C LEU A 66 5.76 -7.78 0.86
N PRO A 67 4.87 -7.55 -0.11
CA PRO A 67 5.08 -7.94 -1.50
C PRO A 67 6.37 -7.37 -2.10
N ASP A 68 6.95 -8.10 -3.05
CA ASP A 68 8.02 -7.57 -3.90
C ASP A 68 7.51 -6.38 -4.72
N ILE A 69 8.36 -5.42 -5.05
CA ILE A 69 7.97 -4.26 -5.87
C ILE A 69 8.68 -4.33 -7.21
N LYS A 70 7.90 -4.23 -8.29
CA LYS A 70 8.40 -4.16 -9.67
C LYS A 70 7.81 -2.94 -10.37
N ILE A 71 8.59 -2.37 -11.28
CA ILE A 71 8.16 -1.23 -12.08
C ILE A 71 7.92 -1.72 -13.50
N LEU A 72 6.74 -1.41 -14.05
CA LEU A 72 6.36 -1.74 -15.42
C LEU A 72 5.89 -0.48 -16.14
N SER A 73 5.89 -0.50 -17.47
CA SER A 73 5.17 0.54 -18.21
C SER A 73 3.67 0.42 -17.95
N GLY A 74 3.00 1.55 -17.78
CA GLY A 74 1.58 1.66 -17.43
C GLY A 74 0.67 1.10 -18.53
N GLY A 75 1.17 1.03 -19.76
CA GLY A 75 0.50 0.31 -20.85
C GLY A 75 0.33 -1.19 -20.56
N LEU A 76 1.24 -1.80 -19.79
CA LEU A 76 1.12 -3.20 -19.33
C LEU A 76 0.19 -3.35 -18.12
N LEU A 77 -0.08 -2.26 -17.39
CA LEU A 77 -0.97 -2.22 -16.23
C LEU A 77 -2.40 -1.79 -16.59
N ASN A 78 -2.79 -1.82 -17.87
CA ASN A 78 -4.09 -1.32 -18.33
C ASN A 78 -4.41 0.12 -17.85
N SER A 79 -3.39 0.97 -17.69
CA SER A 79 -3.49 2.34 -17.13
C SER A 79 -3.67 2.42 -15.61
N ALA A 80 -3.58 1.32 -14.87
CA ALA A 80 -3.50 1.34 -13.42
C ALA A 80 -2.18 1.98 -12.95
N LEU A 81 -2.22 2.68 -11.82
CA LEU A 81 -1.06 3.33 -11.21
C LEU A 81 -0.21 2.35 -10.40
N GLY A 82 -0.90 1.39 -9.77
CA GLY A 82 -0.37 0.24 -9.07
C GLY A 82 -1.29 -0.96 -9.28
N VAL A 83 -0.76 -2.18 -9.11
CA VAL A 83 -1.54 -3.42 -8.99
C VAL A 83 -0.81 -4.41 -8.08
N PHE A 84 -1.49 -4.93 -7.07
CA PHE A 84 -1.07 -6.10 -6.30
C PHE A 84 -1.49 -7.39 -7.01
N ALA A 85 -0.51 -8.20 -7.40
CA ALA A 85 -0.71 -9.54 -7.95
C ALA A 85 -0.53 -10.59 -6.85
N GLN A 86 -1.64 -11.15 -6.39
CA GLN A 86 -1.64 -12.18 -5.34
C GLN A 86 -0.90 -13.46 -5.74
N GLU A 87 -0.97 -13.88 -7.00
CA GLU A 87 -0.33 -15.11 -7.49
C GLU A 87 1.20 -15.10 -7.32
N THR A 88 1.82 -13.93 -7.53
CA THR A 88 3.27 -13.74 -7.46
C THR A 88 3.72 -12.97 -6.22
N ASN A 89 2.78 -12.58 -5.34
CA ASN A 89 3.01 -11.70 -4.19
C ASN A 89 3.84 -10.46 -4.56
N THR A 90 3.45 -9.78 -5.63
CA THR A 90 4.20 -8.65 -6.20
C THR A 90 3.29 -7.44 -6.39
N ILE A 91 3.74 -6.27 -5.97
CA ILE A 91 3.18 -4.96 -6.34
C ILE A 91 3.88 -4.46 -7.60
N TYR A 92 3.10 -4.18 -8.63
CA TYR A 92 3.57 -3.56 -9.86
C TYR A 92 3.19 -2.08 -9.88
N LEU A 93 4.16 -1.18 -10.06
CA LEU A 93 3.93 0.26 -10.17
C LEU A 93 4.15 0.74 -11.61
N SER A 94 3.35 1.72 -12.04
CA SER A 94 3.52 2.37 -13.35
C SER A 94 4.76 3.28 -13.34
N GLN A 95 5.67 3.05 -14.30
CA GLN A 95 6.81 3.92 -14.55
C GLN A 95 6.38 5.37 -14.84
N GLU A 96 5.32 5.55 -15.65
CA GLU A 96 4.81 6.88 -16.01
C GLU A 96 4.21 7.61 -14.81
N TYR A 97 3.66 6.88 -13.84
CA TYR A 97 3.20 7.47 -12.58
C TYR A 97 4.38 7.92 -11.73
N ILE A 98 5.45 7.13 -11.66
CA ILE A 98 6.70 7.49 -10.97
C ILE A 98 7.33 8.72 -11.62
N ASP A 99 7.46 8.74 -12.94
CA ASP A 99 8.06 9.86 -13.68
C ASP A 99 7.29 11.17 -13.49
N ARG A 100 5.95 11.11 -13.37
CA ARG A 100 5.11 12.29 -13.10
C ARG A 100 5.21 12.80 -11.66
N ASN A 101 5.70 11.97 -10.74
CA ASN A 101 5.81 12.27 -9.31
C ASN A 101 7.25 12.14 -8.83
N ASP A 102 8.24 12.42 -9.70
CA ASP A 102 9.68 12.27 -9.44
C ASP A 102 10.22 13.09 -8.26
N THR A 103 9.42 14.04 -7.79
CA THR A 103 9.68 14.95 -6.66
C THR A 103 8.57 14.91 -5.60
N ASN A 104 7.69 13.91 -5.67
CA ASN A 104 6.53 13.75 -4.78
C ASN A 104 6.43 12.29 -4.28
N PRO A 105 7.31 11.87 -3.35
CA PRO A 105 7.31 10.52 -2.81
C PRO A 105 6.01 10.16 -2.08
N GLU A 106 5.28 11.13 -1.53
CA GLU A 106 3.99 10.92 -0.86
C GLU A 106 2.92 10.41 -1.83
N ALA A 107 2.91 10.89 -3.08
CA ALA A 107 1.99 10.40 -4.10
C ALA A 107 2.27 8.94 -4.48
N ILE A 108 3.54 8.52 -4.51
CA ILE A 108 3.94 7.14 -4.76
C ILE A 108 3.61 6.26 -3.55
N SER A 109 3.90 6.75 -2.34
CA SER A 109 3.56 6.08 -1.08
C SER A 109 2.06 5.84 -0.95
N SER A 110 1.22 6.75 -1.42
CA SER A 110 -0.23 6.57 -1.43
C SER A 110 -0.69 5.36 -2.24
N ILE A 111 -0.10 5.13 -3.42
CA ILE A 111 -0.42 3.96 -4.25
C ILE A 111 0.17 2.70 -3.62
N LEU A 112 1.38 2.77 -3.07
CA LEU A 112 1.97 1.64 -2.34
C LEU A 112 1.08 1.19 -1.18
N LEU A 113 0.54 2.11 -0.38
CA LEU A 113 -0.37 1.78 0.70
C LEU A 113 -1.66 1.14 0.22
N GLU A 114 -2.22 1.58 -0.91
CA GLU A 114 -3.42 0.99 -1.52
C GLU A 114 -3.17 -0.48 -1.89
N GLU A 115 -2.06 -0.75 -2.58
CA GLU A 115 -1.70 -2.11 -2.98
C GLU A 115 -1.27 -3.00 -1.80
N ILE A 116 -0.64 -2.42 -0.77
CA ILE A 116 -0.38 -3.11 0.50
C ILE A 116 -1.69 -3.44 1.20
N GLY A 117 -2.70 -2.57 1.13
CA GLY A 117 -4.03 -2.85 1.66
C GLY A 117 -4.67 -4.09 1.00
N HIS A 118 -4.58 -4.21 -0.33
CA HIS A 118 -5.01 -5.41 -1.04
C HIS A 118 -4.23 -6.68 -0.65
N PHE A 119 -2.92 -6.56 -0.44
CA PHE A 119 -2.12 -7.65 0.13
C PHE A 119 -2.59 -8.06 1.53
N VAL A 120 -2.83 -7.07 2.41
CA VAL A 120 -3.30 -7.30 3.76
C VAL A 120 -4.64 -8.02 3.74
N ASP A 121 -5.60 -7.57 2.94
CA ASP A 121 -6.89 -8.24 2.76
C ASP A 121 -6.72 -9.70 2.35
N ALA A 122 -5.95 -9.96 1.29
CA ALA A 122 -5.67 -11.31 0.80
C ALA A 122 -4.97 -12.21 1.84
N LYS A 123 -4.27 -11.62 2.81
CA LYS A 123 -3.57 -12.32 3.89
C LYS A 123 -4.50 -12.62 5.06
N ILE A 124 -5.32 -11.66 5.47
CA ILE A 124 -6.11 -11.75 6.70
C ILE A 124 -7.55 -12.20 6.47
N ASN A 125 -8.03 -12.24 5.23
CA ASN A 125 -9.37 -12.74 4.90
C ASN A 125 -9.31 -14.04 4.09
N LEU A 126 -10.34 -14.87 4.26
CA LEU A 126 -10.52 -16.10 3.48
C LEU A 126 -11.14 -15.82 2.10
N LEU A 127 -11.90 -14.74 2.01
CA LEU A 127 -12.58 -14.28 0.82
C LEU A 127 -12.30 -12.80 0.69
N ASP A 128 -12.08 -12.36 -0.54
CA ASP A 128 -11.87 -10.95 -0.87
C ASP A 128 -12.97 -10.05 -0.29
N THR A 129 -12.56 -8.95 0.34
CA THR A 129 -13.49 -7.93 0.81
C THR A 129 -14.09 -7.17 -0.38
N PRO A 130 -15.42 -7.11 -0.55
CA PRO A 130 -16.02 -6.35 -1.64
C PRO A 130 -15.74 -4.85 -1.51
N GLY A 131 -15.34 -4.23 -2.62
CA GLY A 131 -15.08 -2.81 -2.70
C GLY A 131 -13.64 -2.52 -3.13
N ASP A 132 -13.15 -1.36 -2.73
CA ASP A 132 -11.75 -0.95 -2.80
C ASP A 132 -11.18 -0.82 -1.39
N GLU A 133 -10.99 -1.95 -0.74
CA GLU A 133 -10.49 -2.05 0.64
C GLU A 133 -9.03 -1.61 0.76
N GLY A 134 -8.26 -1.69 -0.33
CA GLY A 134 -6.94 -1.09 -0.47
C GLY A 134 -7.00 0.44 -0.31
N ALA A 135 -7.88 1.12 -1.05
CA ALA A 135 -8.03 2.56 -0.95
C ALA A 135 -8.56 3.00 0.44
N ILE A 136 -9.47 2.22 1.04
CA ILE A 136 -9.94 2.48 2.41
C ILE A 136 -8.77 2.37 3.40
N PHE A 137 -7.98 1.30 3.31
CA PHE A 137 -6.80 1.11 4.15
C PHE A 137 -5.80 2.26 3.99
N ALA A 138 -5.42 2.61 2.77
CA ALA A 138 -4.48 3.70 2.49
C ALA A 138 -4.96 5.03 3.10
N ALA A 139 -6.23 5.37 2.91
CA ALA A 139 -6.81 6.59 3.47
C ALA A 139 -6.83 6.56 5.02
N LEU A 140 -7.11 5.42 5.65
CA LEU A 140 -7.07 5.28 7.11
C LEU A 140 -5.65 5.40 7.68
N VAL A 141 -4.65 4.85 6.98
CA VAL A 141 -3.23 4.96 7.35
C VAL A 141 -2.76 6.41 7.27
N GLN A 142 -3.10 7.11 6.19
CA GLN A 142 -2.62 8.47 5.93
C GLN A 142 -3.37 9.56 6.71
N ARG A 143 -4.70 9.44 6.81
CA ARG A 143 -5.57 10.51 7.33
C ARG A 143 -6.12 10.19 8.72
N GLY A 144 -6.08 8.93 9.13
CA GLY A 144 -6.65 8.47 10.41
C GLY A 144 -8.18 8.38 10.42
N ASN A 145 -8.89 8.95 9.45
CA ASN A 145 -10.33 8.82 9.30
C ASN A 145 -10.76 8.89 7.83
N LEU A 146 -11.97 8.38 7.54
CA LEU A 146 -12.70 8.65 6.31
C LEU A 146 -14.07 9.19 6.70
N ASP A 147 -14.57 10.17 5.95
CA ASP A 147 -15.98 10.53 6.02
C ASP A 147 -16.84 9.44 5.37
N ASP A 148 -18.10 9.38 5.80
CA ASP A 148 -19.04 8.34 5.36
C ASP A 148 -19.25 8.35 3.85
N SER A 149 -19.25 9.53 3.20
CA SER A 149 -19.48 9.61 1.75
C SER A 149 -18.32 8.98 0.98
N THR A 150 -17.09 9.30 1.37
CA THR A 150 -15.87 8.71 0.77
C THR A 150 -15.82 7.22 1.03
N LEU A 151 -16.10 6.78 2.27
CA LEU A 151 -16.13 5.35 2.62
C LEU A 151 -17.14 4.57 1.77
N GLN A 152 -18.36 5.09 1.61
CA GLN A 152 -19.38 4.46 0.78
C GLN A 152 -18.98 4.43 -0.70
N SER A 153 -18.28 5.46 -1.18
CA SER A 153 -17.79 5.49 -2.57
C SER A 153 -16.77 4.39 -2.84
N PHE A 154 -15.84 4.13 -1.91
CA PHE A 154 -14.87 3.04 -2.04
C PHE A 154 -15.53 1.67 -1.89
N LYS A 155 -16.48 1.50 -0.96
CA LYS A 155 -17.22 0.23 -0.83
C LYS A 155 -18.07 -0.11 -2.05
N ALA A 156 -18.55 0.91 -2.78
CA ALA A 156 -19.33 0.70 -3.99
C ALA A 156 -18.48 0.42 -5.24
N LYS A 157 -17.17 0.73 -5.20
CA LYS A 157 -16.26 0.51 -6.34
C LYS A 157 -15.95 -0.98 -6.43
N MET A 158 -16.45 -1.63 -7.48
CA MET A 158 -15.99 -2.99 -7.79
C MET A 158 -14.57 -2.91 -8.35
N THR A 159 -13.62 -3.46 -7.63
CA THR A 159 -12.24 -3.62 -8.12
C THR A 159 -12.23 -4.71 -9.19
N ALA A 160 -12.47 -4.33 -10.44
CA ALA A 160 -12.61 -5.23 -11.58
C ALA A 160 -11.27 -5.83 -12.08
N GLU A 161 -10.15 -5.55 -11.41
CA GLU A 161 -8.82 -5.74 -12.00
C GLU A 161 -8.11 -7.06 -11.61
N ARG A 162 -8.66 -7.87 -10.69
CA ARG A 162 -7.93 -8.99 -10.04
C ARG A 162 -7.64 -10.23 -10.90
N SER A 163 -7.68 -10.16 -12.23
CA SER A 163 -7.47 -11.36 -13.07
C SER A 163 -6.69 -11.17 -14.38
N ARG A 164 -5.81 -10.17 -14.50
CA ARG A 164 -5.10 -9.95 -15.77
C ARG A 164 -3.58 -9.83 -15.75
N LEU A 165 -2.92 -10.14 -14.64
CA LEU A 165 -1.49 -10.42 -14.64
C LEU A 165 -1.27 -11.87 -14.21
N LYS A 166 -1.83 -12.80 -14.99
CA LYS A 166 -1.24 -14.14 -15.09
C LYS A 166 -0.06 -13.99 -16.03
N GLU A 167 1.10 -14.38 -15.55
CA GLU A 167 2.41 -14.32 -16.23
C GLU A 167 2.36 -14.50 -17.75
#